data_AF-A0A9D0TFI0-F1
#
_entry.id   AF-A0A9D0TFI0-F1
#
_cell.length_a   1.000
_cell.length_b   1.000
_cell.length_c   1.000
_cell.angle_alpha   90.00
_cell.angle_beta   90.00
_cell.angle_gamma   90.00
#
_symmetry.space_group_name_H-M   'P 1'
#
loop_
_entity.id
_entity.type
_entity.pdbx_description
1 polymer ?
#
loop_
_entity_poly.entity_id
_entity_poly.type
_entity_poly.pdbx_seq_one_letter_code
_entity_poly.pdbx_strand_id
1 'polypeptide(L)'
;MHFVQEDFSSELLIRGYGDSGIRVGAETYRNSLILTHERIITDWRPQRHDELTASDFECFGSMQADILLLGTGPVLKFPSPAFTAPLLAAGVGVEIMDTAAACRTFNILLAEGRPVIAALLLG
;
A
#
# COMPACT_ATOMS: atom_id res chain seq x y z
N MET A 1 22.42 -22.56 -15.60
CA MET A 1 21.91 -21.62 -14.58
C MET A 1 20.42 -21.44 -14.85
N HIS A 2 19.57 -22.02 -14.01
CA HIS A 2 18.12 -21.82 -14.08
C HIS A 2 17.82 -20.55 -13.30
N PHE A 3 17.57 -19.44 -13.99
CA PHE A 3 16.92 -18.29 -13.36
C PHE A 3 15.46 -18.69 -13.17
N VAL A 4 15.08 -19.00 -11.93
CA VAL A 4 13.66 -19.00 -11.54
C VAL A 4 13.30 -17.52 -11.47
N GLN A 5 12.72 -17.01 -12.55
CA GLN A 5 12.01 -15.75 -12.51
C GLN A 5 10.75 -16.04 -11.69
N GLU A 6 10.70 -15.57 -10.44
CA GLU A 6 9.45 -15.60 -9.68
C GLU A 6 8.43 -14.80 -10.50
N ASP A 7 7.43 -15.49 -11.04
CA ASP A 7 6.31 -14.87 -11.74
C ASP A 7 5.57 -14.02 -10.70
N PHE A 8 5.92 -12.74 -10.60
CA PHE A 8 5.10 -11.78 -9.87
C PHE A 8 3.69 -11.86 -10.45
N SER A 9 2.72 -12.23 -9.62
CA SER A 9 1.32 -12.36 -10.04
C SER A 9 0.91 -11.06 -10.70
N SER A 10 0.75 -11.12 -12.03
CA SER A 10 0.39 -9.97 -12.86
C SER A 10 -0.92 -9.29 -12.43
N GLU A 11 -1.67 -9.98 -11.57
CA GLU A 11 -2.89 -9.60 -10.86
C GLU A 11 -2.66 -8.54 -9.77
N LEU A 12 -1.49 -8.49 -9.14
CA LEU A 12 -1.15 -7.52 -8.08
C LEU A 12 -0.47 -6.25 -8.62
N LEU A 13 -0.06 -6.26 -9.88
CA LEU A 13 0.59 -5.11 -10.50
C LEU A 13 -0.40 -3.96 -10.68
N ILE A 14 -0.01 -2.76 -10.23
CA ILE A 14 -0.79 -1.54 -10.48
C ILE A 14 -0.56 -1.11 -11.93
N ARG A 15 -1.62 -1.15 -12.74
CA ARG A 15 -1.63 -0.85 -14.19
C ARG A 15 -2.05 0.58 -14.50
N GLY A 16 -2.51 1.34 -13.51
CA GLY A 16 -2.95 2.72 -13.67
C GLY A 16 -3.60 3.26 -12.41
N TYR A 17 -3.63 4.59 -12.29
CA TYR A 17 -4.29 5.32 -11.21
C TYR A 17 -4.79 6.66 -11.77
N GLY A 18 -5.86 7.19 -11.19
CA GLY A 18 -6.41 8.51 -11.55
C GLY A 18 -7.81 8.70 -10.95
N ASP A 19 -8.56 9.66 -11.49
CA ASP A 19 -9.89 10.04 -10.99
C ASP A 19 -10.92 8.89 -11.04
N SER A 20 -10.68 7.88 -11.88
CA SER A 20 -11.53 6.70 -11.99
C SER A 20 -11.19 5.59 -10.98
N GLY A 21 -10.14 5.77 -10.18
CA GLY A 21 -9.64 4.82 -9.20
C GLY A 21 -8.27 4.24 -9.55
N ILE A 22 -7.93 3.13 -8.91
CA ILE A 22 -6.67 2.40 -9.11
C ILE A 22 -6.96 1.10 -9.84
N ARG A 23 -6.25 0.85 -10.94
CA ARG A 23 -6.36 -0.39 -11.70
C ARG A 23 -5.25 -1.34 -11.27
N VAL A 24 -5.61 -2.49 -10.71
CA VAL A 24 -4.68 -3.55 -10.29
C VAL A 24 -5.03 -4.80 -11.09
N GLY A 25 -4.05 -5.35 -11.81
CA GLY A 25 -4.32 -6.40 -12.79
C GLY A 25 -5.38 -5.97 -13.80
N ALA A 26 -6.47 -6.73 -13.88
CA ALA A 26 -7.63 -6.44 -14.74
C ALA A 26 -8.74 -5.63 -14.04
N GLU A 27 -8.69 -5.49 -12.72
CA GLU A 27 -9.75 -4.87 -11.92
C GLU A 27 -9.46 -3.41 -11.60
N THR A 28 -10.53 -2.63 -11.38
CA THR A 28 -10.44 -1.21 -10.97
C THR A 28 -11.13 -1.01 -9.64
N TYR A 29 -10.39 -0.48 -8.68
CA TYR A 29 -10.84 -0.19 -7.32
C TYR A 29 -11.06 1.30 -7.15
N ARG A 30 -12.21 1.66 -6.55
CA ARG A 30 -12.63 3.05 -6.32
C ARG A 30 -12.66 3.44 -4.85
N ASN A 31 -12.45 2.46 -3.97
CA ASN A 31 -12.34 2.64 -2.54
C ASN A 31 -10.90 2.40 -2.12
N SER A 32 -10.55 2.94 -0.97
CA SER A 32 -9.26 2.72 -0.34
C SER A 32 -9.01 1.24 -0.11
N LEU A 33 -7.78 0.82 -0.35
CA LEU A 33 -7.39 -0.58 -0.36
C LEU A 33 -5.98 -0.76 0.16
N ILE A 34 -5.69 -1.98 0.59
CA ILE A 34 -4.34 -2.42 0.91
C ILE A 34 -3.89 -3.42 -0.15
N LEU A 35 -2.72 -3.18 -0.70
CA LEU A 35 -2.00 -4.12 -1.56
C LEU A 35 -0.79 -4.67 -0.81
N THR A 36 -0.60 -5.98 -0.93
CA THR A 36 0.57 -6.69 -0.41
C THR A 36 1.22 -7.47 -1.55
N HIS A 37 2.34 -8.12 -1.30
CA HIS A 37 2.96 -9.04 -2.29
C HIS A 37 2.14 -10.32 -2.54
N GLU A 38 1.12 -10.61 -1.72
CA GLU A 38 0.30 -11.82 -1.81
C GLU A 38 -1.14 -11.57 -2.23
N ARG A 39 -1.73 -10.46 -1.78
CA ARG A 39 -3.17 -10.24 -1.87
C ARG A 39 -3.58 -8.77 -1.86
N ILE A 40 -4.83 -8.57 -2.26
CA ILE A 40 -5.55 -7.29 -2.22
C ILE A 40 -6.60 -7.35 -1.08
N ILE A 41 -6.70 -6.29 -0.29
CA ILE A 41 -7.69 -6.15 0.79
C ILE A 41 -8.50 -4.88 0.50
N THR A 42 -9.80 -5.05 0.24
CA THR A 42 -10.69 -3.99 -0.25
C THR A 42 -11.63 -3.42 0.81
N ASP A 43 -11.66 -4.03 2.00
CA ASP A 43 -12.43 -3.64 3.18
C ASP A 43 -11.62 -2.78 4.16
N TRP A 44 -10.55 -2.12 3.69
CA TRP A 44 -9.83 -1.15 4.50
C TRP A 44 -10.69 0.09 4.76
N ARG A 45 -11.03 0.29 6.03
CA ARG A 45 -12.04 1.28 6.47
C ARG A 45 -11.79 2.73 6.00
N PRO A 46 -10.64 3.37 6.26
CA PRO A 46 -10.48 4.79 6.02
C PRO A 46 -10.54 5.08 4.52
N GLN A 47 -11.43 5.97 4.11
CA GLN A 47 -11.52 6.42 2.71
C GLN A 47 -10.73 7.69 2.46
N ARG A 48 -10.54 8.48 3.52
CA ARG A 48 -9.87 9.78 3.49
C ARG A 48 -8.83 9.88 4.59
N HIS A 49 -7.87 10.78 4.40
CA HIS A 49 -6.79 10.98 5.36
C HIS A 49 -7.30 11.40 6.76
N ASP A 50 -8.30 12.26 6.82
CA ASP A 50 -8.90 12.78 8.06
C ASP A 50 -9.70 11.71 8.83
N GLU A 51 -9.99 10.58 8.20
CA GLU A 51 -10.64 9.45 8.86
C GLU A 51 -9.66 8.52 9.57
N LEU A 52 -8.35 8.61 9.30
CA LEU A 52 -7.34 7.69 9.84
C LEU A 52 -7.31 7.70 11.37
N THR A 53 -7.26 6.51 11.95
CA THR A 53 -7.13 6.26 13.38
C THR A 53 -5.98 5.29 13.64
N ALA A 54 -5.54 5.18 14.90
CA ALA A 54 -4.51 4.22 15.28
C ALA A 54 -4.90 2.77 14.93
N SER A 55 -6.17 2.41 15.06
CA SER A 55 -6.64 1.04 14.80
C SER A 55 -6.59 0.62 13.34
N ASP A 56 -6.57 1.57 12.41
CA ASP A 56 -6.39 1.25 10.99
C ASP A 56 -4.97 0.77 10.68
N PHE A 57 -4.00 1.04 11.57
CA PHE A 57 -2.60 0.64 11.42
C PHE A 57 -2.27 -0.68 12.13
N GLU A 58 -3.11 -1.11 13.06
CA GLU A 58 -2.89 -2.35 13.84
C GLU A 58 -2.79 -3.59 12.94
N CYS A 59 -3.56 -3.62 11.84
CA CYS A 59 -3.56 -4.75 10.92
C CYS A 59 -2.19 -5.00 10.27
N PHE A 60 -1.41 -3.93 10.00
CA PHE A 60 -0.13 -4.02 9.32
C PHE A 60 0.95 -4.70 10.17
N GLY A 61 0.88 -4.62 11.50
CA GLY A 61 1.85 -5.27 12.37
C GLY A 61 1.85 -6.81 12.27
N SER A 62 0.78 -7.39 11.70
CA SER A 62 0.65 -8.82 11.46
C SER A 62 0.99 -9.25 10.03
N MET A 63 1.13 -8.28 9.12
CA MET A 63 1.46 -8.49 7.72
C MET A 63 2.99 -8.40 7.60
N GLN A 64 3.66 -9.54 7.39
CA GLN A 64 5.12 -9.62 7.34
C GLN A 64 5.69 -8.75 6.21
N ALA A 65 6.08 -7.52 6.53
CA ALA A 65 6.59 -6.55 5.55
C ALA A 65 7.73 -5.73 6.13
N ASP A 66 8.67 -5.36 5.26
CA ASP A 66 9.78 -4.49 5.63
C ASP A 66 9.38 -3.00 5.55
N ILE A 67 8.39 -2.70 4.70
CA ILE A 67 7.98 -1.34 4.38
C ILE A 67 6.48 -1.22 4.12
N LEU A 68 5.88 -0.21 4.74
CA LEU A 68 4.53 0.29 4.48
C LEU A 68 4.61 1.60 3.71
N LEU A 69 4.05 1.63 2.50
CA LEU A 69 3.77 2.83 1.73
C LEU A 69 2.35 3.30 2.06
N LEU A 70 2.23 4.46 2.71
CA LEU A 70 0.95 5.11 2.93
C LEU A 70 0.71 6.15 1.82
N GLY A 71 -0.21 5.84 0.91
CA GLY A 71 -0.71 6.77 -0.10
C GLY A 71 -1.87 7.59 0.46
N THR A 72 -1.71 8.91 0.56
CA THR A 72 -2.67 9.78 1.28
C THR A 72 -3.68 10.50 0.40
N GLY A 73 -3.97 9.94 -0.78
CA GLY A 73 -4.84 10.52 -1.79
C GLY A 73 -4.08 11.43 -2.76
N PRO A 74 -4.69 12.50 -3.27
CA PRO A 74 -4.09 13.35 -4.30
C PRO A 74 -2.90 14.19 -3.81
N VAL A 75 -2.72 14.32 -2.49
CA VAL A 75 -1.67 15.12 -1.87
C VAL A 75 -1.07 14.37 -0.69
N LEU A 76 0.22 14.59 -0.43
CA LEU A 76 0.92 14.06 0.73
C LEU A 76 0.41 14.74 2.01
N LYS A 77 -0.04 13.93 2.98
CA LYS A 77 -0.44 14.37 4.32
C LYS A 77 0.11 13.44 5.39
N PHE A 78 0.81 13.96 6.38
CA PHE A 78 1.37 13.13 7.45
C PHE A 78 0.28 12.67 8.43
N PRO A 79 0.13 11.36 8.70
CA PRO A 79 -0.72 10.89 9.79
C PRO A 79 -0.09 11.28 11.13
N SER A 80 -0.85 11.10 12.21
CA SER A 80 -0.29 11.25 13.56
C SER A 80 0.90 10.28 13.74
N PRO A 81 2.05 10.75 14.27
CA PRO A 81 3.20 9.87 14.56
C PRO A 81 2.85 8.71 15.50
N ALA A 82 1.83 8.89 16.35
CA ALA A 82 1.34 7.83 17.24
C ALA A 82 0.78 6.62 16.49
N PHE A 83 0.31 6.81 15.24
CA PHE A 83 -0.25 5.72 14.43
C PHE A 83 0.86 4.85 13.82
N THR A 84 1.99 5.46 13.47
CA THR A 84 3.10 4.79 12.79
C THR A 84 4.19 4.30 13.75
N ALA A 85 4.30 4.88 14.95
CA ALA A 85 5.29 4.49 15.95
C ALA A 85 5.32 2.99 16.28
N PRO A 86 4.18 2.29 16.44
CA PRO A 86 4.19 0.84 16.69
C PRO A 86 4.81 0.03 15.55
N LEU A 87 4.59 0.44 14.29
CA LEU A 87 5.14 -0.22 13.11
C LEU A 87 6.65 -0.03 13.04
N LEU A 88 7.11 1.21 13.27
CA LEU A 88 8.54 1.52 13.32
C LEU A 88 9.25 0.74 14.44
N ALA A 89 8.61 0.61 15.61
CA ALA A 89 9.14 -0.18 16.72
C ALA A 89 9.20 -1.69 16.40
N ALA A 90 8.32 -2.17 15.52
CA ALA A 90 8.34 -3.54 15.00
C ALA A 90 9.32 -3.75 13.83
N GLY A 91 10.08 -2.71 13.44
CA GLY A 91 11.05 -2.78 12.34
C GLY A 91 10.44 -2.57 10.95
N VAL A 92 9.17 -2.18 10.86
CA VAL A 92 8.50 -1.87 9.59
C VAL A 92 8.71 -0.39 9.27
N GLY A 93 9.43 -0.10 8.19
CA GLY A 93 9.60 1.27 7.69
C GLY A 93 8.26 1.83 7.22
N VAL A 94 7.98 3.11 7.49
CA VAL A 94 6.76 3.77 7.02
C VAL A 94 7.13 4.96 6.15
N GLU A 95 6.74 4.90 4.88
CA GLU A 95 6.90 6.01 3.93
C GLU A 95 5.54 6.60 3.59
N ILE A 96 5.46 7.93 3.61
CA ILE A 96 4.21 8.67 3.39
C ILE A 96 4.36 9.48 2.13
N MET A 97 3.40 9.34 1.22
CA MET A 97 3.42 10.00 -0.08
C MET A 97 1.99 10.20 -0.62
N ASP A 98 1.85 10.92 -1.73
CA ASP A 98 0.59 10.89 -2.47
C ASP A 98 0.34 9.49 -3.06
N THR A 99 -0.93 9.15 -3.28
CA THR A 99 -1.33 7.81 -3.76
C THR A 99 -0.70 7.46 -5.11
N ALA A 100 -0.51 8.44 -5.99
CA ALA A 100 0.12 8.21 -7.28
C ALA A 100 1.59 7.78 -7.13
N ALA A 101 2.34 8.42 -6.23
CA ALA A 101 3.70 8.01 -5.87
C ALA A 101 3.71 6.62 -5.22
N ALA A 102 2.82 6.35 -4.27
CA ALA A 102 2.72 5.06 -3.61
C ALA A 102 2.48 3.93 -4.62
N CYS A 103 1.61 4.14 -5.61
CA CYS A 103 1.38 3.17 -6.67
C CYS A 103 2.65 2.82 -7.48
N ARG A 104 3.44 3.84 -7.83
CA ARG A 104 4.69 3.63 -8.59
C ARG A 104 5.74 2.92 -7.75
N THR A 105 5.93 3.36 -6.51
CA THR A 105 6.90 2.76 -5.58
C THR A 105 6.54 1.32 -5.25
N PHE A 106 5.25 1.02 -5.07
CA PHE A 106 4.77 -0.35 -4.85
C PHE A 106 5.20 -1.30 -5.97
N ASN A 107 4.97 -0.93 -7.23
CA ASN A 107 5.37 -1.77 -8.36
C ASN A 107 6.89 -2.01 -8.43
N ILE A 108 7.69 -1.00 -8.07
CA ILE A 108 9.16 -1.13 -8.02
C ILE A 108 9.55 -2.13 -6.95
N LEU A 109 9.07 -1.95 -5.71
CA LEU A 109 9.39 -2.83 -4.59
C LEU A 109 8.85 -4.25 -4.79
N LEU A 110 7.66 -4.37 -5.39
CA LEU A 110 7.10 -5.65 -5.78
C LEU A 110 8.05 -6.36 -6.75
N ALA A 111 8.49 -5.70 -7.83
CA ALA A 111 9.43 -6.28 -8.79
C ALA A 111 10.81 -6.61 -8.21
N GLU A 112 11.23 -5.93 -7.14
CA GLU A 112 12.45 -6.26 -6.39
C GLU A 112 12.29 -7.47 -5.46
N GLY A 113 11.08 -8.02 -5.32
CA GLY A 113 10.78 -9.11 -4.38
C GLY A 113 10.84 -8.67 -2.91
N ARG A 114 10.76 -7.36 -2.64
CA ARG A 114 10.80 -6.83 -1.28
C ARG A 114 9.41 -6.92 -0.64
N PRO A 115 9.28 -7.47 0.58
CA PRO A 115 8.03 -7.49 1.33
C PRO A 115 7.51 -6.06 1.55
N VAL A 116 6.51 -5.66 0.76
CA VAL A 116 5.93 -4.32 0.76
C VAL A 116 4.42 -4.38 0.96
N ILE A 117 3.91 -3.42 1.73
CA ILE A 117 2.49 -3.10 1.84
C ILE A 117 2.28 -1.71 1.24
N ALA A 118 1.26 -1.54 0.42
CA ALA A 118 0.75 -0.23 0.02
C ALA A 118 -0.67 -0.04 0.53
N ALA A 119 -0.85 0.88 1.48
CA ALA A 119 -2.15 1.30 1.99
C ALA A 119 -2.54 2.60 1.27
N LEU A 120 -3.55 2.53 0.40
CA LEU A 120 -3.83 3.55 -0.60
C LEU A 120 -5.19 4.20 -0.33
N LEU A 121 -5.19 5.48 0.00
CA LEU A 121 -6.40 6.29 0.15
C LEU A 121 -6.84 6.85 -1.22
N LEU A 122 -8.15 6.81 -1.48
CA LEU A 122 -8.75 7.25 -2.75
C LEU A 122 -9.75 8.41 -2.63
N GLY A 123 -10.16 8.78 -1.40
CA GLY A 123 -11.13 9.86 -1.14
C GLY A 123 -10.55 11.22 -0.77
#